data_AF-A0A656HCR3-F1
#
_entry.id   AF-A0A656HCR3-F1
#
_cell.length_a   1.000
_cell.length_b   1.000
_cell.length_c   1.000
_cell.angle_alpha   90.00
_cell.angle_beta   90.00
_cell.angle_gamma   90.00
#
_symmetry.space_group_name_H-M   'P 1'
#
loop_
_entity.id
_entity.type
_entity.pdbx_description
1 polymer ?
#
loop_
_entity_poly.entity_id
_entity_poly.type
_entity_poly.pdbx_seq_one_letter_code
_entity_poly.pdbx_strand_id
1 'polypeptide(L)'
;MASTALVLAIFLGAWVVLLHGYHWLPEVDAQRHAIVSYLLRGMGNELPEMAYLNPAEAFHLLDVRQLFARVDRLFVGVLACCLLLLYGWKRFAGGCLALHSGYLGLACILLLGLLMALGGFVPLFVLLHYWLFPAGNWVFPDDSLLIRLFPLDYFFRFGLVYGVVVLGMFVGLIVWGHTRGRLS
;
A
#
# COMPACT_ATOMS: atom_id res chain seq x y z
N MET A 1 7.29 -14.36 16.83
CA MET A 1 6.00 -13.65 17.00
C MET A 1 6.17 -12.14 17.08
N ALA A 2 7.03 -11.54 17.93
CA ALA A 2 7.28 -10.09 17.83
C ALA A 2 7.95 -9.67 16.53
N SER A 3 8.92 -10.42 16.00
CA SER A 3 9.58 -9.99 14.76
C SER A 3 8.60 -9.91 13.59
N THR A 4 7.71 -10.90 13.51
CA THR A 4 6.61 -10.92 12.52
C THR A 4 5.62 -9.79 12.76
N ALA A 5 5.23 -9.52 14.02
CA ALA A 5 4.34 -8.40 14.35
C ALA A 5 4.97 -7.03 14.03
N LEU A 6 6.28 -6.86 14.25
CA LEU A 6 7.01 -5.64 13.90
C LEU A 6 7.15 -5.47 12.39
N VAL A 7 7.47 -6.54 11.67
CA VAL A 7 7.51 -6.52 10.19
C VAL A 7 6.14 -6.12 9.63
N LEU A 8 5.05 -6.74 10.11
CA LEU A 8 3.69 -6.40 9.70
C LEU A 8 3.33 -4.95 10.07
N ALA A 9 3.68 -4.49 11.27
CA ALA A 9 3.43 -3.11 11.68
C ALA A 9 4.17 -2.10 10.78
N ILE A 10 5.40 -2.41 10.32
CA ILE A 10 6.15 -1.57 9.38
C ILE A 10 5.46 -1.53 8.01
N PHE A 11 5.12 -2.68 7.43
CA PHE A 11 4.42 -2.73 6.15
C PHE A 11 3.06 -1.99 6.20
N LEU A 12 2.23 -2.31 7.19
CA LEU A 12 0.90 -1.70 7.34
C LEU A 12 0.97 -0.23 7.73
N GLY A 13 1.92 0.15 8.59
CA GLY A 13 2.16 1.54 8.97
C GLY A 13 2.58 2.38 7.78
N ALA A 14 3.53 1.89 6.97
CA ALA A 14 3.94 2.57 5.74
C ALA A 14 2.77 2.72 4.76
N TRP A 15 1.93 1.69 4.61
CA TRP A 15 0.72 1.75 3.80
C TRP A 15 -0.23 2.84 4.29
N VAL A 16 -0.59 2.83 5.58
CA VAL A 16 -1.53 3.79 6.16
C VAL A 16 -1.00 5.21 6.01
N VAL A 17 0.28 5.45 6.29
CA VAL A 17 0.92 6.77 6.15
C VAL A 17 0.92 7.25 4.71
N LEU A 18 1.29 6.41 3.74
CA LEU A 18 1.32 6.81 2.33
C LEU A 18 -0.09 7.03 1.78
N LEU A 19 -1.04 6.16 2.11
CA LEU A 19 -2.41 6.26 1.62
C LEU A 19 -3.10 7.52 2.15
N HIS A 20 -3.01 7.78 3.46
CA HIS A 20 -3.58 8.98 4.06
C HIS A 20 -2.76 10.23 3.74
N GLY A 21 -1.46 10.09 3.51
CA GLY A 21 -0.57 11.18 3.13
C GLY A 21 -0.66 11.56 1.66
N TYR A 22 -1.26 10.71 0.80
CA TYR A 22 -1.28 10.89 -0.65
C TYR A 22 -1.83 12.25 -1.08
N HIS A 23 -2.84 12.77 -0.38
CA HIS A 23 -3.44 14.06 -0.71
C HIS A 23 -2.50 15.27 -0.56
N TRP A 24 -1.41 15.12 0.20
CA TRP A 24 -0.37 16.15 0.29
C TRP A 24 0.60 16.10 -0.89
N LEU A 25 0.55 15.03 -1.69
CA LEU A 25 1.37 14.92 -2.88
C LEU A 25 0.71 15.74 -4.00
N PRO A 26 1.49 16.61 -4.68
CA PRO A 26 0.99 17.34 -5.82
C PRO A 26 0.67 16.37 -6.94
N GLU A 27 -0.58 16.36 -7.37
CA GLU A 27 -1.00 15.63 -8.57
C GLU A 27 -1.03 16.59 -9.75
N VAL A 28 -0.40 16.20 -10.86
CA VAL A 28 -0.35 17.04 -12.06
C VAL A 28 -1.74 17.16 -12.71
N ASP A 29 -2.56 16.13 -12.57
CA ASP A 29 -3.88 16.04 -13.19
C ASP A 29 -4.99 16.27 -12.15
N ALA A 30 -5.78 17.32 -12.35
CA ALA A 30 -6.86 17.69 -11.44
C ALA A 30 -7.98 16.64 -11.38
N GLN A 31 -8.29 15.95 -12.49
CA GLN A 31 -9.29 14.89 -12.52
C GLN A 31 -8.80 13.67 -11.74
N ARG A 32 -7.53 13.29 -11.93
CA ARG A 32 -6.92 12.20 -11.15
C ARG A 32 -6.92 12.52 -9.65
N HIS A 33 -6.55 13.74 -9.27
CA HIS A 33 -6.56 14.18 -7.88
C HIS A 33 -7.96 14.08 -7.26
N ALA A 34 -8.99 14.51 -7.99
CA ALA A 34 -10.37 14.45 -7.53
C ALA A 34 -10.85 13.00 -7.35
N ILE A 35 -10.54 12.11 -8.31
CA ILE A 35 -10.90 10.68 -8.21
C ILE A 35 -10.18 10.03 -7.03
N VAL A 36 -8.87 10.23 -6.87
CA VAL A 36 -8.14 9.63 -5.74
C VAL A 36 -8.68 10.15 -4.41
N SER A 37 -9.00 11.44 -4.31
CA SER A 37 -9.61 12.02 -3.12
C SER A 37 -10.98 11.39 -2.81
N TYR A 38 -11.82 11.17 -3.83
CA TYR A 38 -13.09 10.45 -3.71
C TYR A 38 -12.90 9.02 -3.20
N LEU A 39 -11.93 8.29 -3.77
CA LEU A 39 -11.64 6.90 -3.41
C LEU A 39 -11.16 6.77 -1.96
N LEU A 40 -10.28 7.67 -1.49
CA LEU A 40 -9.59 7.52 -0.22
C LEU A 40 -10.29 8.21 0.96
N ARG A 41 -10.95 9.35 0.76
CA ARG A 41 -11.56 10.11 1.87
C ARG A 41 -13.05 9.85 2.04
N GLY A 42 -13.73 9.42 0.98
CA GLY A 42 -15.19 9.38 0.97
C GLY A 42 -15.87 10.72 1.27
N MET A 43 -15.17 11.85 1.07
CA MET A 43 -15.76 13.19 1.18
C MET A 43 -16.67 13.42 -0.03
N GLY A 44 -17.96 13.18 0.17
CA GLY A 44 -19.00 13.22 -0.86
C GLY A 44 -19.48 11.84 -1.27
N ASN A 45 -20.79 11.69 -1.47
CA ASN A 45 -21.40 10.45 -2.00
C ASN A 45 -21.37 10.41 -3.52
N GLU A 46 -20.90 11.48 -4.16
CA GLU A 46 -21.00 11.67 -5.59
C GLU A 46 -19.61 11.67 -6.20
N LEU A 47 -19.48 11.02 -7.36
CA LEU A 47 -18.29 11.16 -8.20
C LEU A 47 -18.13 12.63 -8.55
N PRO A 48 -16.89 13.16 -8.62
CA PRO A 48 -16.68 14.55 -9.01
C PRO A 48 -17.39 14.84 -10.34
N GLU A 49 -18.22 15.90 -10.42
CA GLU A 49 -18.92 16.29 -11.67
C GLU A 49 -17.97 16.46 -12.87
N MET A 50 -16.69 16.72 -12.59
CA MET A 50 -15.59 16.87 -13.55
C MET A 50 -15.16 15.55 -14.21
N ALA A 51 -15.62 14.40 -13.71
CA ALA A 51 -15.25 13.09 -14.22
C ALA A 51 -16.20 12.71 -15.36
N TYR A 52 -15.79 12.97 -16.60
CA TYR A 52 -16.51 12.54 -17.82
C TYR A 52 -16.41 11.02 -18.03
N LEU A 53 -16.62 10.26 -16.97
CA LEU A 53 -16.59 8.81 -16.97
C LEU A 53 -17.89 8.29 -17.57
N ASN A 54 -17.78 7.24 -18.37
CA ASN A 54 -18.95 6.49 -18.77
C ASN A 54 -19.54 5.73 -17.56
N PRO A 55 -20.81 5.27 -17.64
CA PRO A 55 -21.44 4.58 -16.52
C PRO A 55 -20.67 3.37 -16.00
N ALA A 56 -20.03 2.58 -16.87
CA ALA A 56 -19.28 1.40 -16.47
C ALA A 56 -18.01 1.76 -15.66
N GLU A 57 -17.27 2.79 -16.10
CA GLU A 57 -16.10 3.31 -15.36
C GLU A 57 -16.51 3.88 -14.00
N ALA A 58 -17.63 4.60 -13.95
CA ALA A 58 -18.18 5.17 -12.71
C ALA A 58 -18.58 4.07 -11.70
N PHE A 59 -19.26 3.01 -12.16
CA PHE A 59 -19.60 1.87 -11.31
C PHE A 59 -18.35 1.14 -10.79
N HIS A 60 -17.34 0.96 -11.63
CA HIS A 60 -16.09 0.36 -11.18
C HIS A 60 -15.39 1.20 -10.10
N LEU A 61 -15.33 2.53 -10.25
CA LEU A 61 -14.76 3.40 -9.21
C LEU A 61 -15.55 3.36 -7.90
N LEU A 62 -16.86 3.13 -7.94
CA LEU A 62 -17.66 2.89 -6.74
C LEU A 62 -17.24 1.60 -6.03
N ASP A 63 -17.03 0.51 -6.79
CA ASP A 63 -16.55 -0.77 -6.23
C ASP A 63 -15.15 -0.61 -5.63
N VAL A 64 -14.25 0.09 -6.33
CA VAL A 64 -12.90 0.41 -5.87
C VAL A 64 -12.95 1.23 -4.58
N ARG A 65 -13.81 2.25 -4.48
CA ARG A 65 -14.00 3.03 -3.25
C ARG A 65 -14.41 2.15 -2.07
N GLN A 66 -15.40 1.28 -2.28
CA GLN A 66 -15.86 0.37 -1.23
C GLN A 66 -14.78 -0.64 -0.84
N LEU A 67 -13.97 -1.08 -1.79
CA LEU A 67 -12.82 -1.93 -1.52
C LEU A 67 -11.78 -1.18 -0.67
N PHE A 68 -11.37 0.02 -1.06
CA PHE A 68 -10.43 0.83 -0.27
C PHE A 68 -10.93 1.06 1.16
N ALA A 69 -12.19 1.41 1.35
CA ALA A 69 -12.77 1.58 2.68
C ALA A 69 -12.78 0.29 3.53
N ARG A 70 -12.91 -0.89 2.92
CA ARG A 70 -12.82 -2.19 3.61
C ARG A 70 -11.38 -2.55 3.95
N VAL A 71 -10.47 -2.42 2.98
CA VAL A 71 -9.04 -2.71 3.13
C VAL A 71 -8.41 -1.78 4.15
N ASP A 72 -8.74 -0.49 4.12
CA ASP A 72 -8.20 0.50 5.05
C ASP A 72 -8.58 0.19 6.51
N ARG A 73 -9.87 -0.06 6.78
CA ARG A 73 -10.34 -0.47 8.12
C ARG A 73 -9.68 -1.77 8.59
N LEU A 74 -9.53 -2.74 7.70
CA LEU A 74 -8.82 -3.99 8.00
C LEU A 74 -7.36 -3.71 8.36
N PHE A 75 -6.65 -2.92 7.58
CA PHE A 75 -5.24 -2.66 7.75
C PHE A 75 -4.96 -1.85 9.02
N VAL A 76 -5.77 -0.82 9.31
CA VAL A 76 -5.73 -0.07 10.56
C VAL A 76 -5.99 -1.00 11.76
N GLY A 77 -6.98 -1.89 11.67
CA GLY A 77 -7.28 -2.86 12.72
C GLY A 77 -6.12 -3.83 12.98
N VAL A 78 -5.54 -4.41 11.92
CA VAL A 78 -4.37 -5.31 12.04
C VAL A 78 -3.15 -4.57 12.56
N LEU A 79 -2.93 -3.33 12.13
CA LEU A 79 -1.86 -2.47 12.63
C LEU A 79 -2.02 -2.24 14.14
N ALA A 80 -3.22 -1.86 14.59
CA ALA A 80 -3.52 -1.68 16.02
C ALA A 80 -3.25 -2.96 16.82
N CYS A 81 -3.69 -4.13 16.34
CA CYS A 81 -3.39 -5.42 16.96
C CYS A 81 -1.88 -5.69 17.03
N CYS A 82 -1.13 -5.43 15.96
CA CYS A 82 0.32 -5.58 15.97
C CYS A 82 0.96 -4.67 17.01
N LEU A 83 0.57 -3.40 17.08
CA LEU A 83 1.11 -2.45 18.06
C LEU A 83 0.78 -2.85 19.51
N LEU A 84 -0.43 -3.36 19.78
CA LEU A 84 -0.80 -3.87 21.10
C LEU A 84 0.02 -5.11 21.50
N LEU A 85 0.23 -6.05 20.57
CA LEU A 85 1.09 -7.22 20.79
C LEU A 85 2.54 -6.80 21.11
N LEU A 86 3.05 -5.82 20.38
CA LEU A 86 4.40 -5.27 20.59
C LEU A 86 4.52 -4.53 21.92
N TYR A 87 3.50 -3.74 22.30
CA TYR A 87 3.44 -3.05 23.59
C TYR A 87 3.44 -4.03 24.78
N GLY A 88 2.66 -5.11 24.69
CA GLY A 88 2.62 -6.16 25.72
C GLY A 88 3.92 -6.95 25.86
N TRP A 89 4.77 -6.93 24.82
CA TRP A 89 6.07 -7.59 24.85
C TRP A 89 7.12 -6.68 25.50
N LYS A 90 7.34 -6.89 26.82
CA LYS A 90 8.33 -6.17 27.66
C LYS A 90 9.77 -6.11 27.12
N ARG A 91 10.10 -6.83 26.04
CA ARG A 91 11.43 -6.93 25.42
C ARG A 91 11.57 -6.16 24.10
N PHE A 92 10.76 -5.13 23.85
CA PHE A 92 10.83 -4.33 22.62
C PHE A 92 12.14 -3.53 22.44
N ALA A 93 13.08 -3.59 23.39
CA ALA A 93 14.32 -2.81 23.38
C ALA A 93 15.60 -3.59 23.02
N GLY A 94 15.51 -4.87 22.64
CA GLY A 94 16.69 -5.68 22.31
C GLY A 94 17.16 -5.47 20.86
N GLY A 95 18.44 -5.15 20.66
CA GLY A 95 19.05 -5.05 19.31
C GLY A 95 18.85 -6.32 18.47
N CYS A 96 18.79 -7.49 19.12
CA CYS A 96 18.51 -8.77 18.46
C CYS A 96 17.13 -8.83 17.78
N LEU A 97 16.06 -8.30 18.41
CA LEU A 97 14.72 -8.27 17.81
C LEU A 97 14.70 -7.39 16.55
N ALA A 98 15.35 -6.23 16.62
CA ALA A 98 15.46 -5.34 15.47
C ALA A 98 16.24 -5.96 14.31
N LEU A 99 17.37 -6.62 14.58
CA LEU A 99 18.13 -7.33 13.55
C LEU A 99 17.28 -8.42 12.88
N HIS A 100 16.64 -9.29 13.66
CA HIS A 100 15.80 -10.37 13.10
C HIS A 100 14.64 -9.82 12.27
N SER A 101 13.95 -8.79 12.77
CA SER A 101 12.84 -8.15 12.07
C SER A 101 13.30 -7.43 10.81
N GLY A 102 14.46 -6.77 10.88
CA GLY A 102 15.08 -6.05 9.79
C GLY A 102 15.49 -6.99 8.65
N TYR A 103 16.19 -8.09 8.95
CA TYR A 103 16.56 -9.08 7.95
C TYR A 103 15.35 -9.82 7.37
N LEU A 104 14.36 -10.16 8.19
CA LEU A 104 13.12 -10.79 7.71
C LEU A 104 12.37 -9.86 6.76
N GLY A 105 12.16 -8.60 7.15
CA GLY A 105 11.51 -7.60 6.32
C GLY A 105 12.28 -7.30 5.03
N LEU A 106 13.62 -7.21 5.13
CA LEU A 106 14.50 -7.03 3.97
C LEU A 106 14.40 -8.21 2.99
N ALA A 107 14.40 -9.45 3.49
CA ALA A 107 14.21 -10.62 2.65
C ALA A 107 12.86 -10.60 1.92
N CYS A 108 11.78 -10.23 2.63
CA CYS A 108 10.45 -10.11 2.04
C CYS A 108 10.40 -9.05 0.93
N ILE A 109 10.92 -7.85 1.16
CA ILE A 109 10.87 -6.76 0.17
C ILE A 109 11.78 -7.03 -1.03
N LEU A 110 12.96 -7.63 -0.82
CA LEU A 110 13.87 -8.00 -1.91
C LEU A 110 13.28 -9.13 -2.76
N LEU A 111 12.65 -10.13 -2.13
CA LEU A 111 11.95 -11.19 -2.87
C LEU A 111 10.81 -10.62 -3.72
N LEU A 112 9.98 -9.75 -3.14
CA LEU A 112 8.91 -9.08 -3.89
C LEU A 112 9.47 -8.20 -5.02
N GLY A 113 10.52 -7.43 -4.74
CA GLY A 113 11.19 -6.60 -5.74
C GLY A 113 11.78 -7.41 -6.90
N LEU A 114 12.38 -8.56 -6.61
CA LEU A 114 12.86 -9.50 -7.63
C LEU A 114 11.71 -10.02 -8.50
N LEU A 115 10.58 -10.42 -7.89
CA LEU A 115 9.40 -10.86 -8.64
C LEU A 115 8.88 -9.75 -9.56
N MET A 116 8.86 -8.50 -9.09
CA MET A 116 8.44 -7.36 -9.90
C MET A 116 9.43 -7.09 -11.05
N ALA A 117 10.73 -7.18 -10.79
CA ALA A 117 11.78 -7.01 -11.80
C ALA A 117 11.75 -8.08 -12.90
N LEU A 118 11.29 -9.30 -12.58
CA LEU A 118 11.07 -10.39 -13.54
C LEU A 118 9.75 -10.27 -14.31
N GLY A 119 9.11 -9.09 -14.31
CA GLY A 119 7.85 -8.85 -15.03
C GLY A 119 6.60 -9.29 -14.27
N GLY A 120 6.70 -9.58 -12.97
CA GLY A 120 5.57 -10.06 -12.16
C GLY A 120 4.47 -9.02 -11.88
N PHE A 121 4.69 -7.75 -12.20
CA PHE A 121 3.73 -6.68 -11.90
C PHE A 121 2.40 -6.82 -12.65
N VAL A 122 2.42 -6.99 -13.98
CA VAL A 122 1.18 -7.14 -14.77
C VAL A 122 0.41 -8.39 -14.38
N PRO A 123 1.02 -9.59 -14.28
CA PRO A 123 0.31 -10.78 -13.81
C PRO A 123 -0.30 -10.62 -12.42
N LEU A 124 0.43 -9.98 -11.49
CA LEU A 124 -0.08 -9.72 -10.15
C LEU A 124 -1.26 -8.74 -10.17
N PHE A 125 -1.17 -7.66 -10.94
CA PHE A 125 -2.23 -6.68 -11.13
C PHE A 125 -3.49 -7.37 -11.64
N VAL A 126 -3.39 -8.15 -12.72
CA VAL A 126 -4.50 -8.89 -13.31
C VAL A 126 -5.06 -9.92 -12.32
N LEU A 127 -4.22 -10.69 -11.64
CA LEU A 127 -4.64 -11.67 -10.65
C LEU A 127 -5.45 -11.01 -9.53
N LEU A 128 -4.97 -9.90 -8.96
CA LEU A 128 -5.69 -9.16 -7.94
C LEU A 128 -7.06 -8.69 -8.45
N HIS A 129 -7.15 -8.20 -9.69
CA HIS A 129 -8.43 -7.76 -10.24
C HIS A 129 -9.41 -8.92 -10.43
N TYR A 130 -8.96 -10.10 -10.85
CA TYR A 130 -9.83 -11.29 -10.90
C TYR A 130 -10.40 -11.67 -9.54
N TRP A 131 -9.60 -11.61 -8.48
CA TRP A 131 -10.05 -11.95 -7.12
C TRP A 131 -10.94 -10.88 -6.49
N LEU A 132 -10.61 -9.61 -6.72
CA LEU A 132 -11.28 -8.47 -6.08
C LEU A 132 -12.55 -8.03 -6.83
N PHE A 133 -12.59 -8.25 -8.14
CA PHE A 133 -13.69 -7.86 -9.03
C PHE A 133 -14.13 -9.06 -9.90
N PRO A 134 -14.69 -10.11 -9.28
CA PRO A 134 -15.03 -11.36 -9.98
C PRO A 134 -16.14 -11.19 -11.05
N ALA A 135 -16.89 -10.08 -11.01
CA ALA A 135 -17.88 -9.74 -12.03
C ALA A 135 -17.26 -9.29 -13.37
N GLY A 136 -15.94 -9.11 -13.43
CA GLY A 136 -15.24 -8.70 -14.66
C GLY A 136 -15.43 -7.22 -15.03
N ASN A 137 -15.97 -6.41 -14.13
CA ASN A 137 -16.25 -4.98 -14.33
C ASN A 137 -15.01 -4.07 -14.18
N TRP A 138 -13.83 -4.59 -14.48
CA TRP A 138 -12.54 -3.90 -14.39
C TRP A 138 -11.77 -3.85 -15.73
N VAL A 139 -12.30 -4.52 -16.77
CA VAL A 139 -11.71 -4.51 -18.11
C VAL A 139 -12.34 -3.39 -18.93
N PHE A 140 -11.50 -2.48 -19.42
CA PHE A 140 -11.92 -1.32 -20.21
C PHE A 140 -11.11 -1.23 -21.50
N PRO A 141 -11.65 -0.58 -22.56
CA PRO A 141 -10.88 -0.24 -23.75
C PRO A 141 -9.65 0.61 -23.44
N ASP A 142 -8.58 0.45 -24.22
CA ASP A 142 -7.33 1.21 -24.06
C ASP A 142 -7.52 2.73 -24.18
N ASP A 143 -8.54 3.16 -24.92
CA ASP A 143 -8.89 4.56 -25.14
C ASP A 143 -9.85 5.12 -24.09
N SER A 144 -10.29 4.31 -23.12
CA SER A 144 -11.16 4.73 -22.02
C SER A 144 -10.51 5.81 -21.15
N LEU A 145 -11.33 6.71 -20.60
CA LEU A 145 -10.82 7.81 -19.78
C LEU A 145 -10.14 7.27 -18.52
N LEU A 146 -10.71 6.21 -17.93
CA LEU A 146 -10.16 5.59 -16.75
C LEU A 146 -8.75 5.02 -16.98
N ILE A 147 -8.51 4.35 -18.11
CA ILE A 147 -7.18 3.81 -18.45
C ILE A 147 -6.17 4.92 -18.74
N ARG A 148 -6.60 6.03 -19.38
CA ARG A 148 -5.73 7.19 -19.60
C ARG A 148 -5.34 7.90 -18.31
N LEU A 149 -6.26 8.00 -17.35
CA LEU A 149 -6.02 8.65 -16.06
C LEU A 149 -5.18 7.76 -15.13
N PHE A 150 -5.42 6.45 -15.14
CA PHE A 150 -4.76 5.46 -14.30
C PHE A 150 -4.07 4.38 -15.14
N PRO A 151 -3.06 4.74 -15.95
CA PRO A 151 -2.30 3.76 -16.71
C PRO A 151 -1.56 2.82 -15.76
N LEU A 152 -1.19 1.64 -16.23
CA LEU A 152 -0.53 0.63 -15.41
C LEU A 152 0.75 1.16 -14.71
N ASP A 153 1.49 2.05 -15.38
CA ASP A 153 2.69 2.74 -14.83
C ASP A 153 2.37 3.61 -13.60
N TYR A 154 1.16 4.17 -13.49
CA TYR A 154 0.74 4.94 -12.32
C TYR A 154 0.77 4.07 -11.04
N PHE A 155 0.19 2.87 -11.12
CA PHE A 155 0.18 1.92 -10.00
C PHE A 155 1.58 1.36 -9.71
N PHE A 156 2.39 1.15 -10.76
CA PHE A 156 3.77 0.68 -10.60
C PHE A 156 4.61 1.69 -9.83
N ARG A 157 4.52 2.99 -10.17
CA ARG A 157 5.20 4.08 -9.45
C ARG A 157 4.82 4.15 -7.98
N PHE A 158 3.53 4.00 -7.66
CA PHE A 158 3.09 3.93 -6.27
C PHE A 158 3.73 2.73 -5.54
N GLY A 159 3.74 1.56 -6.18
CA GLY A 159 4.41 0.37 -5.66
C GLY A 159 5.91 0.57 -5.41
N LEU A 160 6.61 1.28 -6.30
CA LEU A 160 8.01 1.65 -6.12
C LEU A 160 8.22 2.57 -4.92
N VAL A 161 7.41 3.62 -4.77
CA VAL A 161 7.50 4.54 -3.63
C VAL A 161 7.28 3.78 -2.32
N TYR A 162 6.24 2.95 -2.25
CA TYR A 162 5.99 2.09 -1.09
C TYR A 162 7.17 1.17 -0.79
N GLY A 163 7.72 0.51 -1.82
CA GLY A 163 8.86 -0.38 -1.68
C GLY A 163 10.11 0.33 -1.15
N VAL A 164 10.41 1.54 -1.64
CA VAL A 164 11.55 2.35 -1.17
C VAL A 164 11.37 2.77 0.29
N VAL A 165 10.18 3.22 0.68
CA VAL A 165 9.89 3.61 2.07
C VAL A 165 10.10 2.43 3.01
N VAL A 166 9.52 1.28 2.70
CA VAL A 166 9.62 0.07 3.53
C VAL A 166 11.06 -0.45 3.58
N LEU A 167 11.77 -0.44 2.45
CA LEU A 167 13.19 -0.80 2.38
C LEU A 167 14.02 0.08 3.33
N GLY A 168 13.81 1.40 3.29
CA GLY A 168 14.48 2.35 4.17
C GLY A 168 14.21 2.07 5.65
N MET A 169 12.97 1.75 6.01
CA MET A 169 12.60 1.40 7.40
C MET A 169 13.30 0.13 7.89
N PHE A 170 13.40 -0.92 7.06
CA PHE A 170 14.10 -2.16 7.45
C PHE A 170 15.62 -2.00 7.51
N VAL A 171 16.21 -1.26 6.58
CA VAL A 171 17.65 -0.90 6.65
C VAL A 171 17.94 -0.10 7.91
N GLY A 172 17.12 0.90 8.23
CA GLY A 172 17.22 1.68 9.46
C GLY A 172 17.12 0.81 10.71
N LEU A 173 16.23 -0.19 10.70
CA LEU A 173 16.07 -1.14 11.80
C LEU A 173 17.32 -2.03 11.98
N ILE A 174 17.95 -2.48 10.88
CA ILE A 174 19.20 -3.24 10.93
C ILE A 174 20.33 -2.38 11.49
N VAL A 175 20.50 -1.16 11.00
CA VAL A 175 21.53 -0.22 11.47
C VAL A 175 21.35 0.05 12.97
N TRP A 176 20.12 0.34 13.40
CA TRP A 176 19.79 0.56 14.81
C TRP A 176 20.03 -0.68 15.68
N GLY A 177 19.69 -1.87 15.16
CA GLY A 177 19.95 -3.14 15.85
C GLY A 177 21.43 -3.37 16.12
N HIS A 178 22.30 -3.06 15.14
CA HIS A 178 23.75 -3.14 15.28
C HIS A 178 24.33 -2.12 16.25
N THR A 179 23.82 -0.87 16.29
CA THR A 179 24.31 0.14 17.24
C THR A 179 23.93 -0.20 18.68
N ARG A 180 22.74 -0.76 18.91
CA ARG A 180 22.27 -1.21 20.23
C ARG A 180 23.01 -2.45 20.74
N GLY A 181 23.35 -3.38 19.84
CA GLY A 181 24.08 -4.61 20.21
C GLY A 181 25.57 -4.38 20.57
N ARG A 182 26.13 -3.21 20.24
CA ARG A 182 27.50 -2.82 20.64
C ARG A 182 27.59 -2.16 22.02
N LEU A 183 26.45 -1.78 22.60
CA LEU A 183 26.36 -1.04 23.87
C LEU A 183 25.88 -1.91 25.06
N SER A 184 25.60 -3.19 24.82
CA SER A 184 25.16 -4.19 25.81
C SER A 184 26.24 -5.24 26.01
#